data_AF-A0A352C6J3-F1
#
_entry.id   AF-A0A352C6J3-F1
#
_cell.length_a   1.000
_cell.length_b   1.000
_cell.length_c   1.000
_cell.angle_alpha   90.00
_cell.angle_beta   90.00
_cell.angle_gamma   90.00
#
_symmetry.space_group_name_H-M   'P 1'
#
loop_
_entity.id
_entity.type
_entity.pdbx_description
1 polymer ?
#
loop_
_entity_poly.entity_id
_entity_poly.type
_entity_poly.pdbx_seq_one_letter_code
_entity_poly.pdbx_strand_id
1 'polypeptide(L)'
;MKKFLKKIYSKLPILIFDLSAIPVAWFFSFFLITNLNPINIEISQKNAILNFLILLPLQIFSFYHFKIYRGIWHFFSLNDVERIIKAVAYPSFILVPMSYWYNLPHAIFPLFSMCLINLLCFGRFAIRQMYINKSTIKKPEQQKNILIIGAGFSGERLSREIKINPDYKLIGFLDDNPQKTGLDIHGFRVLGNSEKLPQVVKKHDIDMILIAIPSAKSAQMRNIVALCSQTKVPFRTLPSLSHLMSKKIDLNNLRSVSLEDLIGRDEVPVIDSQIEEEIANAKVIVTGGGGSIGSELCRQILKYQPKSLLILDNNEFNLYSIHHELSHLYPEQSIEISLVSITDEIAIESLFQDFQADLVFHAAAFKHVPLLESQPRLAILNNVIGTQIVATASVNANVKKFVLISSDKAVNPTNVMGTTKRIAEIYCQNLNKRVDTKFITVRFGNVLGSAGSVVPLFQKQLNEGGPITVTHPDIERFFMTIPEASQLILQAMSNGIGGGNFF
;
A
#
# COMPACT_ATOMS: atom_id res chain seq x y z
N MET A 1 -30.07 -28.77 -22.16
CA MET A 1 -29.67 -28.86 -23.58
C MET A 1 -28.90 -27.63 -24.12
N LYS A 2 -29.44 -26.39 -24.04
CA LYS A 2 -28.80 -25.18 -24.62
C LYS A 2 -27.37 -24.86 -24.12
N LYS A 3 -27.06 -25.03 -22.82
CA LYS A 3 -25.71 -24.81 -22.28
C LYS A 3 -24.68 -25.86 -22.74
N PHE A 4 -25.10 -27.11 -22.90
CA PHE A 4 -24.24 -28.21 -23.38
C PHE A 4 -23.91 -28.03 -24.86
N LEU A 5 -24.92 -27.70 -25.68
CA LEU A 5 -24.74 -27.37 -27.10
C LEU A 5 -23.79 -26.18 -27.28
N LYS A 6 -23.96 -25.09 -26.51
CA LYS A 6 -23.07 -23.90 -26.57
C LYS A 6 -21.61 -24.23 -26.22
N LYS A 7 -21.37 -25.18 -25.31
CA LYS A 7 -20.04 -25.68 -24.93
C LYS A 7 -19.39 -26.55 -26.02
N ILE A 8 -20.19 -27.23 -26.82
CA ILE A 8 -19.72 -28.00 -27.99
C ILE A 8 -19.45 -27.07 -29.17
N TYR A 9 -20.36 -26.14 -29.49
CA TYR A 9 -20.21 -25.18 -30.58
C TYR A 9 -18.98 -24.27 -30.42
N SER A 10 -18.63 -23.90 -29.19
CA SER A 10 -17.41 -23.11 -28.91
C SER A 10 -16.11 -23.89 -29.10
N LYS A 11 -16.16 -25.23 -29.14
CA LYS A 11 -14.99 -26.11 -29.34
C LYS A 11 -14.90 -26.71 -30.74
N LEU A 12 -15.99 -26.66 -31.51
CA LEU A 12 -16.11 -27.25 -32.84
C LEU A 12 -15.06 -26.71 -33.84
N PRO A 13 -14.83 -25.39 -33.98
CA PRO A 13 -13.89 -24.87 -34.98
C PRO A 13 -12.47 -25.40 -34.79
N ILE A 14 -12.11 -25.68 -33.54
CA ILE A 14 -10.74 -26.01 -33.20
C ILE A 14 -10.51 -27.51 -33.11
N LEU A 15 -11.56 -28.27 -32.80
CA LEU A 15 -11.57 -29.71 -33.09
C LEU A 15 -11.45 -29.96 -34.60
N ILE A 16 -12.12 -29.16 -35.42
CA ILE A 16 -11.98 -29.23 -36.89
C ILE A 16 -10.55 -28.86 -37.31
N PHE A 17 -9.98 -27.78 -36.78
CA PHE A 17 -8.59 -27.41 -37.05
C PHE A 17 -7.60 -28.52 -36.67
N ASP A 18 -7.64 -29.00 -35.43
CA ASP A 18 -6.74 -30.04 -34.92
C ASP A 18 -6.89 -31.36 -35.69
N LEU A 19 -8.10 -31.75 -36.09
CA LEU A 19 -8.32 -32.94 -36.92
C LEU A 19 -7.85 -32.75 -38.36
N SER A 20 -8.01 -31.55 -38.94
CA SER A 20 -7.50 -31.22 -40.28
C SER A 20 -5.97 -31.09 -40.31
N ALA A 21 -5.36 -30.72 -39.19
CA ALA A 21 -3.91 -30.60 -39.05
C ALA A 21 -3.18 -31.95 -39.17
N ILE A 22 -3.82 -33.06 -38.78
CA ILE A 22 -3.25 -34.41 -38.86
C ILE A 22 -2.93 -34.82 -40.31
N PRO A 23 -3.89 -34.85 -41.25
CA PRO A 23 -3.60 -35.19 -42.65
C PRO A 23 -2.64 -34.18 -43.29
N VAL A 24 -2.79 -32.88 -43.01
CA VAL A 24 -1.89 -31.85 -43.54
C VAL A 24 -0.44 -32.09 -43.11
N ALA A 25 -0.20 -32.31 -41.82
CA ALA A 25 1.14 -32.59 -41.32
C ALA A 25 1.70 -33.92 -41.86
N TRP A 26 0.85 -34.93 -42.01
CA TRP A 26 1.24 -36.25 -42.54
C TRP A 26 1.69 -36.19 -44.00
N PHE A 27 0.84 -35.66 -44.88
CA PHE A 27 1.18 -35.54 -46.30
C PHE A 27 2.34 -34.56 -46.54
N PHE A 28 2.42 -33.49 -45.76
CA PHE A 28 3.55 -32.56 -45.82
C PHE A 28 4.87 -33.22 -45.39
N SER A 29 4.86 -34.07 -44.37
CA SER A 29 6.05 -34.81 -43.94
C SER A 29 6.49 -35.83 -45.01
N PHE A 30 5.53 -36.50 -45.65
CA PHE A 30 5.80 -37.36 -46.79
C PHE A 30 6.41 -36.59 -47.97
N PHE A 31 5.88 -35.39 -48.26
CA PHE A 31 6.37 -34.51 -49.31
C PHE A 31 7.80 -34.02 -49.06
N LEU A 32 8.17 -33.75 -47.81
CA LEU A 32 9.54 -33.36 -47.43
C LEU A 32 10.54 -34.50 -47.59
N ILE A 33 10.15 -35.74 -47.29
CA ILE A 33 11.04 -36.90 -47.31
C ILE A 33 11.32 -37.39 -48.73
N THR A 34 10.39 -37.19 -49.67
CA THR A 34 10.56 -37.62 -51.06
C THR A 34 11.38 -36.64 -51.92
N ASN A 35 12.00 -35.60 -51.33
CA ASN A 35 12.88 -34.64 -52.00
C ASN A 35 12.29 -34.06 -53.31
N LEU A 36 10.96 -33.87 -53.39
CA LEU A 36 10.26 -33.32 -54.58
C LEU A 36 10.35 -34.16 -55.86
N ASN A 37 10.79 -35.43 -55.80
CA ASN A 37 10.96 -36.27 -57.00
C ASN A 37 9.67 -37.02 -57.38
N PRO A 38 9.11 -36.82 -58.60
CA PRO A 38 7.79 -37.33 -58.97
C PRO A 38 7.68 -38.86 -59.10
N ILE A 39 8.77 -39.56 -59.43
CA ILE A 39 8.79 -41.02 -59.65
C ILE A 39 8.64 -41.82 -58.34
N ASN A 40 9.13 -41.27 -57.22
CA ASN A 40 9.01 -41.91 -55.91
C ASN A 40 7.63 -41.69 -55.26
N ILE A 41 6.74 -40.93 -55.90
CA ILE A 41 5.46 -40.54 -55.31
C ILE A 41 4.42 -41.67 -55.41
N GLU A 42 4.33 -42.42 -56.51
CA GLU A 42 3.27 -43.43 -56.70
C GLU A 42 3.38 -44.64 -55.76
N ILE A 43 4.58 -45.21 -55.60
CA ILE A 43 4.82 -46.33 -54.67
C ILE A 43 4.71 -45.85 -53.21
N SER A 44 5.13 -44.60 -52.95
CA SER A 44 5.05 -43.96 -51.63
C SER A 44 3.61 -43.61 -51.23
N GLN A 45 2.72 -43.29 -52.18
CA GLN A 45 1.32 -42.93 -51.90
C GLN A 45 0.51 -44.08 -51.30
N LYS A 46 0.65 -45.32 -51.81
CA LYS A 46 -0.06 -46.48 -51.24
C LYS A 46 0.36 -46.73 -49.78
N ASN A 47 1.66 -46.65 -49.50
CA ASN A 47 2.20 -46.81 -48.14
C ASN A 47 1.84 -45.62 -47.23
N ALA A 48 1.78 -44.40 -47.78
CA ALA A 48 1.36 -43.21 -47.05
C ALA A 48 -0.10 -43.30 -46.58
N ILE A 49 -0.99 -43.81 -47.44
CA ILE A 49 -2.41 -43.97 -47.11
C ILE A 49 -2.59 -45.09 -46.07
N LEU A 50 -1.95 -46.25 -46.25
CA LEU A 50 -2.05 -47.36 -45.30
C LEU A 50 -1.56 -46.97 -43.90
N ASN A 51 -0.42 -46.30 -43.81
CA ASN A 51 0.15 -45.84 -42.55
C ASN A 51 -0.67 -44.71 -41.92
N PHE A 52 -1.27 -43.83 -42.74
CA PHE A 52 -2.19 -42.82 -42.26
C PHE A 52 -3.42 -43.43 -41.60
N LEU A 53 -3.99 -44.49 -42.18
CA LEU A 53 -5.16 -45.18 -41.64
C LEU A 53 -4.89 -45.79 -40.24
N ILE A 54 -3.65 -46.17 -39.96
CA ILE A 54 -3.23 -46.68 -38.64
C ILE A 54 -2.91 -45.52 -37.68
N LEU A 55 -2.23 -44.48 -38.17
CA LEU A 55 -1.84 -43.31 -37.36
C LEU A 55 -3.04 -42.49 -36.89
N LEU A 56 -4.02 -42.28 -37.75
CA LEU A 56 -5.18 -41.41 -37.49
C LEU A 56 -5.95 -41.81 -36.21
N PRO A 57 -6.41 -43.06 -36.01
CA PRO A 57 -7.11 -43.45 -34.79
C PRO A 57 -6.20 -43.37 -33.55
N LEU A 58 -4.92 -43.70 -33.69
CA LEU A 58 -3.94 -43.62 -32.59
C LEU A 58 -3.72 -42.15 -32.15
N GLN A 59 -3.63 -41.23 -33.11
CA GLN A 59 -3.47 -39.79 -32.87
C GLN A 59 -4.73 -39.18 -32.22
N ILE A 60 -5.92 -39.55 -32.70
CA ILE A 60 -7.20 -39.12 -32.12
C ILE A 60 -7.33 -39.63 -30.67
N PHE A 61 -7.00 -40.90 -30.42
CA PHE A 61 -6.99 -41.47 -29.08
C PHE A 61 -6.01 -40.72 -28.17
N SER A 62 -4.81 -40.42 -28.66
CA SER A 62 -3.79 -39.68 -27.91
C SER A 62 -4.28 -38.26 -27.53
N PHE A 63 -4.91 -37.54 -28.46
CA PHE A 63 -5.48 -36.22 -28.17
C PHE A 63 -6.56 -36.26 -27.08
N TYR A 64 -7.35 -37.33 -27.05
CA TYR A 64 -8.33 -37.56 -25.99
C TYR A 64 -7.66 -37.91 -24.65
N HIS A 65 -6.70 -38.84 -24.64
CA HIS A 65 -6.00 -39.33 -23.45
C HIS A 65 -5.23 -38.22 -22.73
N PHE A 66 -4.48 -37.41 -23.48
CA PHE A 66 -3.72 -36.26 -22.96
C PHE A 66 -4.56 -35.00 -22.75
N LYS A 67 -5.89 -35.09 -22.96
CA LYS A 67 -6.88 -34.07 -22.59
C LYS A 67 -6.60 -32.68 -23.18
N ILE A 68 -6.09 -32.62 -24.41
CA ILE A 68 -5.76 -31.35 -25.09
C ILE A 68 -6.97 -30.40 -25.12
N TYR A 69 -8.17 -30.96 -25.29
CA TYR A 69 -9.42 -30.20 -25.41
C TYR A 69 -10.04 -29.73 -24.07
N ARG A 70 -9.38 -29.96 -22.92
CA ARG A 70 -9.87 -29.46 -21.62
C ARG A 70 -9.53 -27.99 -21.37
N GLY A 71 -8.46 -27.46 -21.97
CA GLY A 71 -8.03 -26.07 -21.81
C GLY A 71 -8.99 -25.04 -22.42
N ILE A 72 -8.96 -23.81 -21.88
CA ILE A 72 -9.64 -22.65 -22.46
C ILE A 72 -8.66 -21.98 -23.43
N TRP A 73 -9.00 -21.97 -24.71
CA TRP A 73 -8.06 -21.74 -25.81
C TRP A 73 -7.43 -20.34 -25.86
N HIS A 74 -8.15 -19.32 -25.39
CA HIS A 74 -7.62 -17.96 -25.32
C HIS A 74 -6.57 -17.79 -24.20
N PHE A 75 -6.44 -18.77 -23.30
CA PHE A 75 -5.45 -18.85 -22.23
C PHE A 75 -4.36 -19.89 -22.51
N PHE A 76 -3.92 -20.00 -23.78
CA PHE A 76 -2.83 -20.91 -24.16
C PHE A 76 -1.55 -20.63 -23.33
N SER A 77 -1.08 -21.65 -22.60
CA SER A 77 0.01 -21.58 -21.63
C SER A 77 1.14 -22.58 -21.93
N LEU A 78 2.27 -22.49 -21.20
CA LEU A 78 3.37 -23.46 -21.32
C LEU A 78 2.92 -24.90 -21.00
N ASN A 79 1.98 -25.08 -20.07
CA ASN A 79 1.42 -26.38 -19.73
C ASN A 79 0.63 -27.00 -20.91
N ASP A 80 0.08 -26.18 -21.80
CA ASP A 80 -0.62 -26.67 -23.00
C ASP A 80 0.36 -27.13 -24.07
N VAL A 81 1.53 -26.46 -24.20
CA VAL A 81 2.64 -26.90 -25.05
C VAL A 81 3.11 -28.30 -24.63
N GLU A 82 3.32 -28.51 -23.33
CA GLU A 82 3.73 -29.81 -22.79
C GLU A 82 2.72 -30.92 -23.12
N ARG A 83 1.42 -30.65 -23.00
CA ARG A 83 0.36 -31.60 -23.34
C ARG A 83 0.33 -31.94 -24.83
N ILE A 84 0.54 -30.95 -25.70
CA ILE A 84 0.62 -31.16 -27.15
C ILE A 84 1.82 -32.05 -27.50
N ILE A 85 3.00 -31.75 -26.93
CA ILE A 85 4.21 -32.54 -27.16
C ILE A 85 3.98 -34.00 -26.76
N LYS A 86 3.46 -34.26 -25.55
CA LYS A 86 3.18 -35.63 -25.10
C LYS A 86 2.18 -36.36 -26.01
N ALA A 87 1.13 -35.66 -26.43
CA ALA A 87 0.09 -36.24 -27.26
C ALA A 87 0.50 -36.53 -28.70
N VAL A 88 1.45 -35.77 -29.25
CA VAL A 88 2.00 -36.03 -30.59
C VAL A 88 3.16 -37.04 -30.54
N ALA A 89 3.97 -37.00 -29.48
CA ALA A 89 5.08 -37.93 -29.32
C ALA A 89 4.62 -39.38 -29.06
N TYR A 90 3.50 -39.57 -28.35
CA TYR A 90 3.02 -40.91 -27.97
C TYR A 90 2.71 -41.82 -29.17
N PRO A 91 1.93 -41.40 -30.20
CA PRO A 91 1.72 -42.20 -31.41
C PRO A 91 3.01 -42.51 -32.17
N SER A 92 3.89 -41.52 -32.31
CA SER A 92 5.17 -41.68 -33.02
C SER A 92 6.12 -42.63 -32.29
N PHE A 93 6.13 -42.62 -30.96
CA PHE A 93 6.92 -43.55 -30.15
C PHE A 93 6.47 -45.01 -30.33
N ILE A 94 5.18 -45.26 -30.52
CA ILE A 94 4.62 -46.61 -30.76
C ILE A 94 4.89 -47.07 -32.20
N LEU A 95 4.75 -46.17 -33.18
CA LEU A 95 4.82 -46.52 -34.60
C LEU A 95 6.24 -46.66 -35.13
N VAL A 96 7.24 -45.98 -34.54
CA VAL A 96 8.65 -46.11 -34.96
C VAL A 96 9.16 -47.56 -34.80
N PRO A 97 9.03 -48.25 -33.65
CA PRO A 97 9.42 -49.66 -33.53
C PRO A 97 8.66 -50.59 -34.48
N MET A 98 7.34 -50.40 -34.61
CA MET A 98 6.52 -51.20 -35.54
C MET A 98 6.98 -51.03 -36.98
N SER A 99 7.40 -49.81 -37.35
CA SER A 99 7.82 -49.52 -38.71
C SER A 99 9.06 -50.33 -39.16
N TYR A 100 9.94 -50.75 -38.23
CA TYR A 100 11.06 -51.67 -38.51
C TYR A 100 10.61 -53.06 -38.95
N TRP A 101 9.46 -53.53 -38.44
CA TRP A 101 8.93 -54.87 -38.77
C TRP A 101 8.23 -54.88 -40.13
N TYR A 102 7.82 -53.71 -40.63
CA TYR A 102 7.07 -53.55 -41.87
C TYR A 102 7.86 -52.82 -42.98
N ASN A 103 9.18 -52.61 -42.83
CA ASN A 103 10.04 -51.89 -43.79
C ASN A 103 9.50 -50.52 -44.22
N LEU A 104 8.89 -49.78 -43.29
CA LEU A 104 8.35 -48.45 -43.56
C LEU A 104 9.43 -47.37 -43.32
N PRO A 105 9.40 -46.21 -44.00
CA PRO A 105 10.41 -45.17 -43.77
C PRO A 105 10.27 -44.54 -42.37
N HIS A 106 11.14 -44.93 -41.43
CA HIS A 106 11.04 -44.56 -40.00
C HIS A 106 11.18 -43.05 -39.74
N ALA A 107 11.89 -42.33 -40.62
CA ALA A 107 12.10 -40.89 -40.51
C ALA A 107 10.81 -40.05 -40.67
N ILE A 108 9.73 -40.65 -41.20
CA ILE A 108 8.43 -39.97 -41.37
C ILE A 108 7.80 -39.61 -40.03
N PHE A 109 7.87 -40.47 -39.02
CA PHE A 109 7.14 -40.25 -37.76
C PHE A 109 7.74 -39.10 -36.91
N PRO A 110 9.06 -38.96 -36.77
CA PRO A 110 9.66 -37.76 -36.16
C PRO A 110 9.34 -36.48 -36.92
N LEU A 111 9.42 -36.49 -38.25
CA LEU A 111 9.10 -35.32 -39.10
C LEU A 111 7.62 -34.92 -39.00
N PHE A 112 6.72 -35.90 -39.02
CA PHE A 112 5.30 -35.72 -38.73
C PHE A 112 5.08 -35.07 -37.37
N SER A 113 5.77 -35.55 -36.34
CA SER A 113 5.65 -35.01 -34.98
C SER A 113 6.05 -33.55 -34.92
N MET A 114 7.18 -33.20 -35.56
CA MET A 114 7.65 -31.82 -35.64
C MET A 114 6.66 -30.92 -36.40
N CYS A 115 6.16 -31.36 -37.55
CA CYS A 115 5.20 -30.59 -38.35
C CYS A 115 3.88 -30.37 -37.59
N LEU A 116 3.36 -31.42 -36.94
CA LEU A 116 2.09 -31.35 -36.22
C LEU A 116 2.20 -30.48 -34.95
N ILE A 117 3.28 -30.59 -34.17
CA ILE A 117 3.50 -29.74 -33.00
C ILE A 117 3.54 -28.27 -33.41
N ASN A 118 4.30 -27.93 -34.47
CA ASN A 118 4.38 -26.55 -34.97
C ASN A 118 3.02 -26.02 -35.42
N LEU A 119 2.26 -26.79 -36.20
CA LEU A 119 0.95 -26.38 -36.71
C LEU A 119 -0.05 -26.13 -35.57
N LEU A 120 -0.07 -27.01 -34.57
CA LEU A 120 -0.96 -26.90 -33.40
C LEU A 120 -0.58 -25.75 -32.46
N CYS A 121 0.71 -25.56 -32.18
CA CYS A 121 1.19 -24.46 -31.34
C CYS A 121 0.98 -23.10 -32.02
N PHE A 122 1.31 -22.99 -33.31
CA PHE A 122 1.14 -21.76 -34.08
C PHE A 122 -0.34 -21.37 -34.21
N GLY A 123 -1.22 -22.33 -34.52
CA GLY A 123 -2.66 -22.08 -34.60
C GLY A 123 -3.24 -21.55 -33.28
N ARG A 124 -2.85 -22.14 -32.14
CA ARG A 124 -3.28 -21.69 -30.81
C ARG A 124 -2.73 -20.32 -30.43
N PHE A 125 -1.46 -20.06 -30.75
CA PHE A 125 -0.83 -18.76 -30.54
C PHE A 125 -1.52 -17.67 -31.36
N ALA A 126 -1.82 -17.92 -32.65
CA ALA A 126 -2.53 -16.98 -33.51
C ALA A 126 -3.93 -16.65 -32.98
N ILE A 127 -4.70 -17.66 -32.55
CA ILE A 127 -6.03 -17.46 -31.95
C ILE A 127 -5.94 -16.66 -30.65
N ARG A 128 -4.96 -16.95 -29.78
CA ARG A 128 -4.71 -16.18 -28.55
C ARG A 128 -4.44 -14.71 -28.88
N GLN A 129 -3.59 -14.42 -29.86
CA GLN A 129 -3.30 -13.04 -30.29
C GLN A 129 -4.52 -12.33 -30.86
N MET A 130 -5.32 -13.02 -31.68
CA MET A 130 -6.57 -12.47 -32.22
C MET A 130 -7.60 -12.17 -31.11
N TYR A 131 -7.65 -12.99 -30.07
CA TYR A 131 -8.57 -12.78 -28.95
C TYR A 131 -8.12 -11.64 -28.03
N ILE A 132 -6.83 -11.54 -27.72
CA ILE A 132 -6.25 -10.42 -26.95
C ILE A 132 -6.49 -9.09 -27.67
N ASN A 133 -6.37 -9.07 -29.00
CA ASN A 133 -6.66 -7.88 -29.82
C ASN A 133 -8.16 -7.57 -29.94
N LYS A 134 -9.07 -8.54 -29.74
CA LYS A 134 -10.53 -8.31 -29.74
C LYS A 134 -11.07 -7.96 -28.34
N SER A 135 -10.47 -8.47 -27.26
CA SER A 135 -10.86 -8.15 -25.89
C SER A 135 -10.38 -6.77 -25.43
N THR A 136 -9.60 -6.06 -26.26
CA THR A 136 -9.12 -4.69 -26.04
C THR A 136 -9.97 -3.63 -26.78
N ILE A 137 -11.10 -4.00 -27.40
CA ILE A 137 -11.95 -3.07 -28.17
C ILE A 137 -13.32 -2.90 -27.50
N LYS A 138 -13.31 -2.36 -26.29
CA LYS A 138 -14.16 -1.21 -26.00
C LYS A 138 -13.18 -0.08 -25.69
N LYS A 139 -12.86 0.74 -26.69
CA LYS A 139 -12.21 2.03 -26.41
C LYS A 139 -13.25 2.83 -25.62
N PRO A 140 -13.03 3.17 -24.34
CA PRO A 140 -13.84 4.22 -23.74
C PRO A 140 -13.61 5.49 -24.58
N GLU A 141 -14.66 6.28 -24.80
CA GLU A 141 -14.62 7.46 -25.67
C GLU A 141 -13.60 8.51 -25.21
N GLN A 142 -13.10 8.43 -23.97
CA GLN A 142 -12.00 9.25 -23.45
C GLN A 142 -11.12 8.42 -22.48
N GLN A 143 -9.96 7.97 -22.95
CA GLN A 143 -8.91 7.45 -22.07
C GLN A 143 -8.12 8.62 -21.49
N LYS A 144 -7.90 8.61 -20.17
CA LYS A 144 -7.07 9.63 -19.51
C LYS A 144 -5.59 9.32 -19.72
N ASN A 145 -4.85 10.25 -20.28
CA ASN A 145 -3.40 10.16 -20.47
C ASN A 145 -2.69 10.32 -19.11
N ILE A 146 -2.04 9.25 -18.66
CA ILE A 146 -1.33 9.18 -17.39
C ILE A 146 0.18 9.33 -17.61
N LEU A 147 0.81 10.16 -16.78
CA LEU A 147 2.26 10.26 -16.65
C LEU A 147 2.69 9.80 -15.25
N ILE A 148 3.71 8.95 -15.15
CA ILE A 148 4.24 8.49 -13.86
C ILE A 148 5.57 9.18 -13.56
N ILE A 149 5.71 9.76 -12.37
CA ILE A 149 6.99 10.25 -11.84
C ILE A 149 7.57 9.18 -10.92
N GLY A 150 8.77 8.71 -11.23
CA GLY A 150 9.45 7.59 -10.56
C GLY A 150 9.40 6.32 -11.39
N ALA A 151 10.48 6.02 -12.11
CA ALA A 151 10.69 4.78 -12.86
C ALA A 151 11.33 3.70 -11.98
N GLY A 152 10.97 3.66 -10.70
CA GLY A 152 11.42 2.67 -9.71
C GLY A 152 10.48 1.47 -9.63
N PHE A 153 10.65 0.65 -8.58
CA PHE A 153 9.79 -0.50 -8.32
C PHE A 153 8.31 -0.14 -8.21
N SER A 154 7.99 0.95 -7.51
CA SER A 154 6.60 1.40 -7.33
C SER A 154 5.96 1.87 -8.63
N GLY A 155 6.69 2.63 -9.45
CA GLY A 155 6.19 3.09 -10.76
C GLY A 155 6.03 1.95 -11.76
N GLU A 156 6.96 0.99 -11.77
CA GLU A 156 6.86 -0.22 -12.59
C GLU A 156 5.60 -1.02 -12.25
N ARG A 157 5.30 -1.23 -10.97
CA ARG A 157 4.08 -1.92 -10.56
C ARG A 157 2.82 -1.15 -10.93
N LEU A 158 2.79 0.16 -10.68
CA LEU A 158 1.67 1.03 -11.02
C LEU A 158 1.36 0.96 -12.53
N SER A 159 2.39 0.86 -13.37
CA SER A 159 2.22 0.74 -14.83
C SER A 159 1.48 -0.53 -15.26
N ARG A 160 1.65 -1.64 -14.53
CA ARG A 160 0.94 -2.89 -14.81
C ARG A 160 -0.55 -2.75 -14.48
N GLU A 161 -0.88 -2.13 -13.36
CA GLU A 161 -2.28 -1.87 -12.96
C GLU A 161 -2.98 -0.92 -13.94
N ILE A 162 -2.29 0.15 -14.37
CA ILE A 162 -2.81 1.09 -15.37
C ILE A 162 -3.09 0.38 -16.70
N LYS A 163 -2.21 -0.55 -17.12
CA LYS A 163 -2.38 -1.30 -18.37
C LYS A 163 -3.60 -2.23 -18.35
N ILE A 164 -4.01 -2.70 -17.18
CA ILE A 164 -5.19 -3.56 -17.02
C ILE A 164 -6.48 -2.71 -17.09
N ASN A 165 -6.42 -1.45 -16.69
CA ASN A 165 -7.59 -0.58 -16.60
C ASN A 165 -7.82 0.18 -17.92
N PRO A 166 -8.93 -0.07 -18.65
CA PRO A 166 -9.16 0.52 -19.97
C PRO A 166 -9.37 2.03 -19.96
N ASP A 167 -9.66 2.65 -18.81
CA ASP A 167 -9.92 4.09 -18.69
C ASP A 167 -8.65 4.94 -18.71
N TYR A 168 -7.48 4.30 -18.54
CA TYR A 168 -6.20 4.98 -18.44
C TYR A 168 -5.26 4.58 -19.57
N LYS A 169 -4.51 5.56 -20.08
CA LYS A 169 -3.46 5.35 -21.08
C LYS A 169 -2.14 5.88 -20.52
N LEU A 170 -1.22 4.96 -20.20
CA LEU A 170 0.12 5.35 -19.78
C LEU A 170 0.90 5.94 -20.97
N ILE A 171 1.44 7.14 -20.81
CA ILE A 171 2.27 7.81 -21.83
C ILE A 171 3.75 7.51 -21.63
N GLY A 172 4.21 7.51 -20.37
CA GLY A 172 5.62 7.29 -20.06
C GLY A 172 5.96 7.58 -18.61
N PHE A 173 7.26 7.58 -18.34
CA PHE A 173 7.82 7.85 -17.03
C PHE A 173 8.72 9.09 -17.03
N LEU A 174 8.83 9.76 -15.89
CA LEU A 174 9.92 10.69 -15.57
C LEU A 174 10.70 10.15 -14.37
N ASP A 175 12.02 10.19 -14.40
CA ASP A 175 12.87 9.76 -13.29
C ASP A 175 14.15 10.60 -13.29
N ASP A 176 14.55 11.08 -12.11
CA ASP A 176 15.73 11.94 -11.96
C ASP A 176 17.05 11.16 -12.09
N ASN A 177 17.02 9.82 -12.08
CA ASN A 177 18.20 9.02 -12.35
C ASN A 177 18.57 9.09 -13.85
N PRO A 178 19.72 9.70 -14.21
CA PRO A 178 20.11 9.88 -15.60
C PRO A 178 20.31 8.55 -16.34
N GLN A 179 20.67 7.47 -15.64
CA GLN A 179 20.88 6.15 -16.25
C GLN A 179 19.59 5.54 -16.80
N LYS A 180 18.42 5.97 -16.28
CA LYS A 180 17.13 5.46 -16.73
C LYS A 180 16.54 6.26 -17.89
N THR A 181 17.04 7.46 -18.15
CA THR A 181 16.52 8.31 -19.21
C THR A 181 16.72 7.62 -20.56
N GLY A 182 15.63 7.47 -21.32
CA GLY A 182 15.69 6.75 -22.58
C GLY A 182 15.80 5.24 -22.43
N LEU A 183 15.36 4.65 -21.32
CA LEU A 183 15.07 3.23 -21.24
C LEU A 183 13.56 2.98 -21.35
N ASP A 184 13.20 1.75 -21.70
CA ASP A 184 11.80 1.32 -21.79
C ASP A 184 11.46 0.41 -20.63
N ILE A 185 10.33 0.68 -19.96
CA ILE A 185 9.76 -0.14 -18.90
C ILE A 185 8.41 -0.64 -19.39
N HIS A 186 8.29 -1.95 -19.63
CA HIS A 186 7.08 -2.60 -20.18
C HIS A 186 6.55 -1.98 -21.47
N GLY A 187 7.44 -1.45 -22.30
CA GLY A 187 7.11 -0.79 -23.57
C GLY A 187 6.81 0.70 -23.45
N PHE A 188 6.99 1.32 -22.27
CA PHE A 188 6.83 2.76 -22.05
C PHE A 188 8.17 3.42 -21.75
N ARG A 189 8.45 4.51 -22.45
CA ARG A 189 9.73 5.23 -22.39
C ARG A 189 9.84 6.08 -21.12
N VAL A 190 11.05 6.13 -20.54
CA VAL A 190 11.43 7.19 -19.60
C VAL A 190 11.79 8.45 -20.40
N LEU A 191 10.91 9.45 -20.37
CA LEU A 191 10.95 10.64 -21.22
C LEU A 191 11.98 11.69 -20.76
N GLY A 192 12.49 11.58 -19.54
CA GLY A 192 13.50 12.46 -18.98
C GLY A 192 13.45 12.57 -17.45
N ASN A 193 14.08 13.63 -16.94
CA ASN A 193 14.04 14.02 -15.53
C ASN A 193 12.74 14.74 -15.17
N SER A 194 12.49 14.94 -13.87
CA SER A 194 11.30 15.65 -13.38
C SER A 194 11.21 17.10 -13.87
N GLU A 195 12.32 17.79 -14.12
CA GLU A 195 12.32 19.17 -14.63
C GLU A 195 11.66 19.33 -16.00
N LYS A 196 11.68 18.29 -16.85
CA LYS A 196 11.00 18.29 -18.15
C LYS A 196 9.49 18.10 -18.06
N LEU A 197 8.94 17.94 -16.85
CA LEU A 197 7.52 17.69 -16.64
C LEU A 197 6.59 18.69 -17.34
N PRO A 198 6.79 20.03 -17.25
CA PRO A 198 5.91 20.97 -17.93
C PRO A 198 5.93 20.83 -19.46
N GLN A 199 7.07 20.49 -20.05
CA GLN A 199 7.22 20.28 -21.49
C GLN A 199 6.53 18.99 -21.93
N VAL A 200 6.70 17.91 -21.17
CA VAL A 200 6.10 16.61 -21.45
C VAL A 200 4.57 16.67 -21.33
N VAL A 201 4.06 17.37 -20.31
CA VAL A 201 2.62 17.54 -20.11
C VAL A 201 1.96 18.23 -21.31
N LYS A 202 2.56 19.32 -21.83
CA LYS A 202 2.03 20.02 -23.02
C LYS A 202 2.18 19.22 -24.30
N LYS A 203 3.27 18.46 -24.46
CA LYS A 203 3.55 17.73 -25.69
C LYS A 203 2.66 16.50 -25.87
N HIS A 204 2.22 15.89 -24.77
CA HIS A 204 1.53 14.61 -24.77
C HIS A 204 0.10 14.68 -24.21
N ASP A 205 -0.44 15.88 -24.00
CA ASP A 205 -1.79 16.12 -23.46
C ASP A 205 -2.10 15.25 -22.24
N ILE A 206 -1.29 15.39 -21.19
CA ILE A 206 -1.42 14.58 -19.97
C ILE A 206 -2.62 15.05 -19.14
N ASP A 207 -3.50 14.10 -18.79
CA ASP A 207 -4.72 14.36 -18.00
C ASP A 207 -4.51 14.17 -16.49
N MET A 208 -3.54 13.35 -16.09
CA MET A 208 -3.22 13.11 -14.68
C MET A 208 -1.78 12.65 -14.47
N ILE A 209 -1.17 13.11 -13.39
CA ILE A 209 0.21 12.78 -13.00
C ILE A 209 0.17 11.89 -11.75
N LEU A 210 0.93 10.80 -11.75
CA LEU A 210 1.04 9.88 -10.62
C LEU A 210 2.47 9.87 -10.08
N ILE A 211 2.64 10.27 -8.82
CA ILE A 211 3.92 10.30 -8.13
C ILE A 211 4.14 8.94 -7.47
N ALA A 212 5.06 8.14 -8.02
CA ALA A 212 5.35 6.78 -7.61
C ALA A 212 6.73 6.67 -6.93
N ILE A 213 7.03 7.63 -6.05
CA ILE A 213 8.27 7.68 -5.27
C ILE A 213 7.88 7.74 -3.77
N PRO A 214 7.37 6.66 -3.17
CA PRO A 214 6.90 6.66 -1.78
C PRO A 214 8.03 6.84 -0.74
N SER A 215 9.29 6.81 -1.19
CA SER A 215 10.50 7.07 -0.41
C SER A 215 11.08 8.47 -0.65
N ALA A 216 10.37 9.34 -1.37
CA ALA A 216 10.83 10.71 -1.60
C ALA A 216 10.92 11.46 -0.28
N LYS A 217 12.05 12.12 -0.05
CA LYS A 217 12.21 13.06 1.07
C LYS A 217 11.33 14.29 0.85
N SER A 218 10.93 14.98 1.92
CA SER A 218 10.02 16.13 1.80
C SER A 218 10.57 17.27 0.93
N ALA A 219 11.89 17.48 0.90
CA ALA A 219 12.50 18.45 -0.04
C ALA A 219 12.31 18.05 -1.51
N GLN A 220 12.49 16.77 -1.84
CA GLN A 220 12.27 16.27 -3.19
C GLN A 220 10.78 16.29 -3.56
N MET A 221 9.90 15.90 -2.64
CA MET A 221 8.45 15.97 -2.85
C MET A 221 7.97 17.40 -3.09
N ARG A 222 8.46 18.39 -2.32
CA ARG A 222 8.17 19.81 -2.57
C ARG A 222 8.57 20.26 -3.97
N ASN A 223 9.75 19.86 -4.43
CA ASN A 223 10.23 20.19 -5.78
C ASN A 223 9.32 19.57 -6.86
N ILE A 224 8.99 18.28 -6.73
CA ILE A 224 8.09 17.58 -7.66
C ILE A 224 6.71 18.23 -7.69
N VAL A 225 6.16 18.55 -6.53
CA VAL A 225 4.83 19.16 -6.40
C VAL A 225 4.82 20.57 -6.98
N ALA A 226 5.87 21.36 -6.75
CA ALA A 226 6.02 22.68 -7.37
C ALA A 226 6.02 22.60 -8.91
N LEU A 227 6.70 21.60 -9.49
CA LEU A 227 6.69 21.33 -10.92
C LEU A 227 5.30 20.91 -11.40
N CYS A 228 4.63 20.00 -10.70
CA CYS A 228 3.25 19.58 -11.01
C CYS A 228 2.27 20.76 -10.98
N SER A 229 2.35 21.63 -9.96
CA SER A 229 1.47 22.80 -9.81
C SER A 229 1.57 23.78 -10.98
N GLN A 230 2.74 23.91 -11.63
CA GLN A 230 2.90 24.75 -12.83
C GLN A 230 2.07 24.26 -14.03
N THR A 231 1.72 22.97 -14.05
CA THR A 231 1.04 22.34 -15.19
C THR A 231 -0.49 22.41 -15.14
N LYS A 232 -1.08 22.74 -13.99
CA LYS A 232 -2.53 22.70 -13.73
C LYS A 232 -3.20 21.33 -13.92
N VAL A 233 -2.43 20.27 -14.16
CA VAL A 233 -2.94 18.90 -14.29
C VAL A 233 -3.10 18.28 -12.89
N PRO A 234 -4.21 17.56 -12.60
CA PRO A 234 -4.37 16.89 -11.32
C PRO A 234 -3.28 15.85 -11.08
N PHE A 235 -2.73 15.80 -9.87
CA PHE A 235 -1.70 14.86 -9.49
C PHE A 235 -2.07 14.09 -8.22
N ARG A 236 -1.64 12.84 -8.13
CA ARG A 236 -1.81 11.96 -6.96
C ARG A 236 -0.51 11.27 -6.61
N THR A 237 -0.34 10.89 -5.36
CA THR A 237 0.85 10.17 -4.88
C THR A 237 0.47 8.83 -4.27
N LEU A 238 1.41 7.88 -4.31
CA LEU A 238 1.37 6.72 -3.44
C LEU A 238 1.66 7.15 -1.99
N PRO A 239 1.00 6.53 -0.99
CA PRO A 239 1.33 6.74 0.41
C PRO A 239 2.75 6.25 0.71
N SER A 240 3.34 6.77 1.80
CA SER A 240 4.67 6.37 2.26
C SER A 240 4.73 4.87 2.57
N LEU A 241 5.95 4.33 2.60
CA LEU A 241 6.19 2.93 2.96
C LEU A 241 5.65 2.56 4.35
N SER A 242 5.66 3.48 5.32
CA SER A 242 5.12 3.27 6.67
C SER A 242 3.60 3.06 6.69
N HIS A 243 2.87 3.66 5.75
CA HIS A 243 1.41 3.48 5.62
C HIS A 243 1.01 2.30 4.73
N LEU A 244 1.94 1.74 3.95
CA LEU A 244 1.70 0.57 3.11
C LEU A 244 1.82 -0.73 3.94
N MET A 245 0.86 -0.99 4.82
CA MET A 245 0.80 -2.24 5.61
C MET A 245 0.62 -3.49 4.73
N SER A 246 0.14 -3.34 3.50
CA SER A 246 0.06 -4.41 2.51
C SER A 246 1.09 -4.18 1.41
N LYS A 247 1.89 -5.21 1.06
CA LYS A 247 2.81 -5.18 -0.09
C LYS A 247 2.10 -5.08 -1.47
N LYS A 248 0.81 -4.75 -1.49
CA LYS A 248 -0.01 -4.61 -2.69
C LYS A 248 -0.19 -3.12 -3.01
N ILE A 249 0.39 -2.70 -4.11
CA ILE A 249 0.21 -1.36 -4.69
C ILE A 249 -1.00 -1.47 -5.62
N ASP A 250 -2.08 -0.77 -5.29
CA ASP A 250 -3.32 -0.71 -6.07
C ASP A 250 -3.63 0.76 -6.42
N LEU A 251 -4.33 0.99 -7.53
CA LEU A 251 -4.83 2.31 -7.94
C LEU A 251 -5.77 2.92 -6.88
N ASN A 252 -6.46 2.09 -6.10
CA ASN A 252 -7.30 2.54 -4.98
C ASN A 252 -6.50 3.20 -3.85
N ASN A 253 -5.20 2.94 -3.75
CA ASN A 253 -4.35 3.51 -2.72
C ASN A 253 -3.81 4.91 -3.09
N LEU A 254 -4.13 5.42 -4.29
CA LEU A 254 -3.70 6.76 -4.72
C LEU A 254 -4.46 7.85 -3.96
N ARG A 255 -3.72 8.73 -3.28
CA ARG A 255 -4.26 9.88 -2.55
C ARG A 255 -3.75 11.21 -3.10
N SER A 256 -4.41 12.29 -2.72
CA SER A 256 -3.82 13.63 -2.89
C SER A 256 -2.55 13.74 -2.06
N VAL A 257 -1.61 14.54 -2.56
CA VAL A 257 -0.43 14.91 -1.77
C VAL A 257 -0.92 15.64 -0.52
N SER A 258 -0.46 15.19 0.65
CA SER A 258 -0.86 15.76 1.92
C SER A 258 0.21 16.73 2.44
N LEU A 259 -0.14 17.56 3.42
CA LEU A 259 0.81 18.53 3.98
C LEU A 259 1.95 17.83 4.73
N GLU A 260 1.68 16.65 5.28
CA GLU A 260 2.68 15.81 5.94
C GLU A 260 3.78 15.40 4.95
N ASP A 261 3.44 15.09 3.69
CA ASP A 261 4.43 14.75 2.65
C ASP A 261 5.38 15.92 2.33
N LEU A 262 4.90 17.16 2.51
CA LEU A 262 5.61 18.39 2.15
C LEU A 262 6.41 18.98 3.30
N ILE A 263 5.93 18.83 4.54
CA ILE A 263 6.48 19.50 5.73
C ILE A 263 7.22 18.51 6.65
N GLY A 264 6.87 17.22 6.60
CA GLY A 264 7.48 16.18 7.44
C GLY A 264 9.00 16.23 7.45
N ARG A 265 9.61 15.85 8.58
CA ARG A 265 11.06 15.65 8.63
C ARG A 265 11.37 14.23 8.18
N ASP A 266 12.59 14.01 7.72
CA ASP A 266 13.08 12.64 7.58
C ASP A 266 13.05 12.02 8.99
N GLU A 267 12.27 10.94 9.19
CA GLU A 267 12.20 10.22 10.46
C GLU A 267 13.63 9.88 10.91
N VAL A 268 14.06 10.42 12.06
CA VAL A 268 15.34 10.03 12.64
C VAL A 268 15.13 8.63 13.20
N PRO A 269 15.86 7.59 12.73
CA PRO A 269 15.70 6.24 13.23
C PRO A 269 16.00 6.24 14.75
N VAL A 270 15.00 5.84 15.51
CA VAL A 270 15.02 5.92 16.98
C VAL A 270 15.64 4.66 17.56
N ILE A 271 16.38 4.83 18.67
CA ILE A 271 16.91 3.73 19.48
C ILE A 271 15.72 3.09 20.20
N ASP A 272 15.14 2.07 19.57
CA ASP A 272 13.91 1.40 20.03
C ASP A 272 14.09 0.63 21.35
N SER A 273 15.31 0.16 21.65
CA SER A 273 15.54 -0.82 22.71
C SER A 273 15.24 -0.32 24.13
N GLN A 274 15.57 0.93 24.45
CA GLN A 274 15.33 1.47 25.80
C GLN A 274 13.84 1.78 26.05
N ILE A 275 13.13 2.21 25.00
CA ILE A 275 11.69 2.44 25.08
C ILE A 275 10.97 1.11 25.25
N GLU A 276 11.39 0.09 24.50
CA GLU A 276 10.88 -1.27 24.62
C GLU A 276 11.11 -1.83 26.02
N GLU A 277 12.31 -1.72 26.59
CA GLU A 277 12.62 -2.21 27.94
C GLU A 277 11.74 -1.58 29.04
N GLU A 278 11.38 -0.30 28.92
CA GLU A 278 10.56 0.39 29.92
C GLU A 278 9.05 0.16 29.74
N ILE A 279 8.57 0.00 28.50
CA ILE A 279 7.14 -0.17 28.21
C ILE A 279 6.74 -1.64 28.22
N ALA A 280 7.62 -2.55 27.78
CA ALA A 280 7.34 -3.97 27.78
C ALA A 280 7.01 -4.44 29.20
N ASN A 281 5.86 -5.09 29.34
CA ASN A 281 5.31 -5.56 30.63
C ASN A 281 4.92 -4.47 31.65
N ALA A 282 4.96 -3.18 31.31
CA ALA A 282 4.47 -2.11 32.17
C ALA A 282 2.94 -1.99 32.09
N LYS A 283 2.30 -1.58 33.19
CA LYS A 283 0.92 -1.08 33.16
C LYS A 283 0.92 0.42 32.89
N VAL A 284 0.24 0.85 31.82
CA VAL A 284 0.32 2.24 31.33
C VAL A 284 -1.04 2.91 31.38
N ILE A 285 -1.10 4.13 31.92
CA ILE A 285 -2.27 5.01 31.83
C ILE A 285 -2.00 6.13 30.82
N VAL A 286 -2.97 6.39 29.93
CA VAL A 286 -2.96 7.56 29.04
C VAL A 286 -4.22 8.38 29.30
N THR A 287 -4.08 9.60 29.84
CA THR A 287 -5.22 10.51 30.02
C THR A 287 -5.42 11.38 28.79
N GLY A 288 -6.65 11.66 28.39
CA GLY A 288 -6.93 12.34 27.12
C GLY A 288 -6.58 11.43 25.93
N GLY A 289 -6.68 10.12 26.13
CA GLY A 289 -6.23 9.10 25.19
C GLY A 289 -7.08 9.00 23.93
N GLY A 290 -8.27 9.61 23.90
CA GLY A 290 -9.06 9.80 22.68
C GLY A 290 -8.67 11.06 21.90
N GLY A 291 -7.87 11.96 22.47
CA GLY A 291 -7.38 13.17 21.80
C GLY A 291 -6.35 12.90 20.70
N SER A 292 -5.99 13.93 19.92
CA SER A 292 -5.07 13.75 18.78
C SER A 292 -3.69 13.20 19.16
N ILE A 293 -3.11 13.66 20.27
CA ILE A 293 -1.80 13.16 20.75
C ILE A 293 -1.99 11.88 21.58
N GLY A 294 -2.98 11.85 22.47
CA GLY A 294 -3.25 10.69 23.31
C GLY A 294 -3.54 9.43 22.51
N SER A 295 -4.34 9.52 21.44
CA SER A 295 -4.66 8.37 20.59
C SER A 295 -3.43 7.81 19.88
N GLU A 296 -2.55 8.68 19.40
CA GLU A 296 -1.29 8.23 18.80
C GLU A 296 -0.33 7.65 19.84
N LEU A 297 -0.26 8.21 21.04
CA LEU A 297 0.49 7.61 22.13
C LEU A 297 -0.01 6.19 22.42
N CYS A 298 -1.32 5.98 22.52
CA CYS A 298 -1.89 4.65 22.69
C CYS A 298 -1.46 3.70 21.55
N ARG A 299 -1.52 4.15 20.29
CA ARG A 299 -1.06 3.35 19.14
C ARG A 299 0.42 2.98 19.23
N GLN A 300 1.28 3.90 19.65
CA GLN A 300 2.71 3.67 19.74
C GLN A 300 3.09 2.81 20.94
N ILE A 301 2.47 3.03 22.10
CA ILE A 301 2.67 2.23 23.31
C ILE A 301 2.36 0.76 23.04
N LEU A 302 1.23 0.45 22.37
CA LEU A 302 0.83 -0.94 22.08
C LEU A 302 1.81 -1.69 21.14
N LYS A 303 2.64 -0.97 20.35
CA LYS A 303 3.69 -1.61 19.54
C LYS A 303 4.74 -2.30 20.39
N TYR A 304 4.98 -1.78 21.61
CA TYR A 304 5.95 -2.32 22.57
C TYR A 304 5.33 -3.33 23.55
N GLN A 305 4.09 -3.76 23.32
CA GLN A 305 3.42 -4.83 24.08
C GLN A 305 3.44 -4.61 25.60
N PRO A 306 2.80 -3.53 26.11
CA PRO A 306 2.65 -3.33 27.55
C PRO A 306 1.82 -4.46 28.17
N LYS A 307 1.91 -4.61 29.49
CA LYS A 307 1.09 -5.59 30.22
C LYS A 307 -0.40 -5.25 30.16
N SER A 308 -0.71 -3.97 30.32
CA SER A 308 -2.05 -3.43 30.09
C SER A 308 -1.98 -1.93 29.80
N LEU A 309 -2.94 -1.45 29.02
CA LEU A 309 -3.10 -0.03 28.69
C LEU A 309 -4.49 0.43 29.16
N LEU A 310 -4.54 1.41 30.06
CA LEU A 310 -5.78 2.09 30.46
C LEU A 310 -5.87 3.46 29.78
N ILE A 311 -6.92 3.64 28.97
CA ILE A 311 -7.20 4.86 28.23
C ILE A 311 -8.29 5.64 28.98
N LEU A 312 -7.96 6.84 29.46
CA LEU A 312 -8.91 7.75 30.11
C LEU A 312 -9.25 8.89 29.17
N ASP A 313 -10.53 9.19 29.01
CA ASP A 313 -11.00 10.40 28.32
C ASP A 313 -12.37 10.80 28.88
N ASN A 314 -12.73 12.08 28.79
CA ASN A 314 -14.06 12.55 29.19
C ASN A 314 -15.02 12.67 27.99
N ASN A 315 -14.52 12.49 26.77
CA ASN A 315 -15.32 12.48 25.56
C ASN A 315 -15.64 11.04 25.14
N GLU A 316 -16.91 10.67 25.26
CA GLU A 316 -17.43 9.34 24.93
C GLU A 316 -17.07 8.91 23.50
N PHE A 317 -17.27 9.77 22.50
CA PHE A 317 -17.03 9.43 21.11
C PHE A 317 -15.55 9.19 20.82
N ASN A 318 -14.67 10.03 21.35
CA ASN A 318 -13.23 9.87 21.16
C ASN A 318 -12.74 8.58 21.82
N LEU A 319 -13.22 8.29 23.03
CA LEU A 319 -12.86 7.08 23.78
C LEU A 319 -13.35 5.81 23.08
N TYR A 320 -14.60 5.80 22.62
CA TYR A 320 -15.17 4.72 21.82
C TYR A 320 -14.37 4.47 20.54
N SER A 321 -14.06 5.55 19.81
CA SER A 321 -13.38 5.47 18.52
C SER A 321 -11.98 4.87 18.65
N ILE A 322 -11.19 5.34 19.62
CA ILE A 322 -9.84 4.82 19.83
C ILE A 322 -9.85 3.38 20.35
N HIS A 323 -10.78 3.04 21.24
CA HIS A 323 -10.93 1.68 21.74
C HIS A 323 -11.27 0.71 20.60
N HIS A 324 -12.30 1.03 19.81
CA HIS A 324 -12.72 0.20 18.69
C HIS A 324 -11.59 -0.01 17.67
N GLU A 325 -10.83 1.04 17.36
CA GLU A 325 -9.65 0.95 16.49
C GLU A 325 -8.59 -0.01 17.07
N LEU A 326 -8.18 0.21 18.33
CA LEU A 326 -7.07 -0.52 18.94
C LEU A 326 -7.41 -1.97 19.25
N SER A 327 -8.63 -2.26 19.72
CA SER A 327 -9.08 -3.64 19.95
C SER A 327 -9.13 -4.47 18.67
N HIS A 328 -9.35 -3.83 17.50
CA HIS A 328 -9.30 -4.53 16.23
C HIS A 328 -7.85 -4.79 15.76
N LEU A 329 -6.94 -3.86 16.01
CA LEU A 329 -5.53 -3.97 15.63
C LEU A 329 -4.72 -4.90 16.56
N TYR A 330 -5.07 -4.93 17.85
CA TYR A 330 -4.34 -5.66 18.89
C TYR A 330 -5.31 -6.52 19.74
N PRO A 331 -5.96 -7.53 19.15
CA PRO A 331 -7.03 -8.30 19.82
C PRO A 331 -6.58 -9.08 21.07
N GLU A 332 -5.30 -9.41 21.15
CA GLU A 332 -4.72 -10.20 22.26
C GLU A 332 -4.13 -9.33 23.38
N GLN A 333 -4.08 -8.00 23.23
CA GLN A 333 -3.54 -7.09 24.25
C GLN A 333 -4.64 -6.59 25.19
N SER A 334 -4.30 -6.43 26.48
CA SER A 334 -5.22 -5.90 27.48
C SER A 334 -5.36 -4.38 27.34
N ILE A 335 -6.47 -3.94 26.78
CA ILE A 335 -6.84 -2.53 26.63
C ILE A 335 -8.09 -2.28 27.46
N GLU A 336 -7.95 -1.42 28.47
CA GLU A 336 -9.04 -0.97 29.33
C GLU A 336 -9.37 0.48 29.01
N ILE A 337 -10.65 0.86 29.15
CA ILE A 337 -11.11 2.24 28.95
C ILE A 337 -11.93 2.71 30.14
N SER A 338 -11.81 4.00 30.46
CA SER A 338 -12.68 4.63 31.45
C SER A 338 -13.08 6.04 31.02
N LEU A 339 -14.39 6.27 31.00
CA LEU A 339 -15.01 7.54 30.67
C LEU A 339 -15.04 8.39 31.95
N VAL A 340 -14.02 9.22 32.14
CA VAL A 340 -13.84 9.99 33.38
C VAL A 340 -13.20 11.35 33.09
N SER A 341 -13.61 12.36 33.84
CA SER A 341 -12.92 13.65 33.84
C SER A 341 -11.72 13.58 34.78
N ILE A 342 -10.57 14.10 34.34
CA ILE A 342 -9.39 14.26 35.20
C ILE A 342 -9.62 15.20 36.39
N THR A 343 -10.73 15.93 36.40
CA THR A 343 -11.14 16.81 37.50
C THR A 343 -11.98 16.10 38.57
N ASP A 344 -12.36 14.85 38.35
CA ASP A 344 -13.06 14.02 39.34
C ASP A 344 -12.02 13.30 40.21
N GLU A 345 -11.65 13.93 41.32
CA GLU A 345 -10.58 13.46 42.21
C GLU A 345 -10.84 12.05 42.75
N ILE A 346 -12.08 11.77 43.17
CA ILE A 346 -12.46 10.48 43.76
C ILE A 346 -12.37 9.38 42.72
N ALA A 347 -12.90 9.61 41.51
CA ALA A 347 -12.86 8.63 40.44
C ALA A 347 -11.42 8.36 39.97
N ILE A 348 -10.60 9.41 39.84
CA ILE A 348 -9.19 9.26 39.44
C ILE A 348 -8.40 8.51 40.51
N GLU A 349 -8.59 8.83 41.79
CA GLU A 349 -7.89 8.14 42.87
C GLU A 349 -8.25 6.64 42.92
N SER A 350 -9.55 6.30 42.83
CA SER A 350 -10.00 4.90 42.77
C SER A 350 -9.39 4.16 41.57
N LEU A 351 -9.43 4.76 40.37
CA LEU A 351 -8.89 4.15 39.16
C LEU A 351 -7.39 3.90 39.24
N PHE A 352 -6.63 4.84 39.81
CA PHE A 352 -5.18 4.69 39.95
C PHE A 352 -4.83 3.62 40.99
N GLN A 353 -5.59 3.52 42.08
CA GLN A 353 -5.43 2.47 43.09
C GLN A 353 -5.80 1.08 42.55
N ASP A 354 -6.84 0.96 41.72
CA ASP A 354 -7.25 -0.34 41.17
C ASP A 354 -6.30 -0.81 40.05
N PHE A 355 -5.90 0.10 39.15
CA PHE A 355 -5.08 -0.26 38.01
C PHE A 355 -3.61 -0.51 38.37
N GLN A 356 -3.07 0.21 39.36
CA GLN A 356 -1.65 0.12 39.80
C GLN A 356 -0.67 0.36 38.63
N ALA A 357 -0.71 1.56 38.05
CA ALA A 357 0.10 1.91 36.89
C ALA A 357 1.60 2.03 37.20
N ASP A 358 2.46 1.60 36.28
CA ASP A 358 3.89 1.88 36.29
C ASP A 358 4.21 3.24 35.65
N LEU A 359 3.49 3.57 34.56
CA LEU A 359 3.73 4.73 33.71
C LEU A 359 2.43 5.51 33.46
N VAL A 360 2.50 6.84 33.50
CA VAL A 360 1.36 7.72 33.20
C VAL A 360 1.76 8.74 32.15
N PHE A 361 1.03 8.79 31.04
CA PHE A 361 1.14 9.84 30.03
C PHE A 361 -0.07 10.77 30.12
N HIS A 362 0.17 12.02 30.51
CA HIS A 362 -0.88 13.00 30.72
C HIS A 362 -1.07 13.91 29.50
N ALA A 363 -1.99 13.52 28.61
CA ALA A 363 -2.36 14.26 27.38
C ALA A 363 -3.66 15.07 27.50
N ALA A 364 -4.36 15.01 28.63
CA ALA A 364 -5.66 15.66 28.81
C ALA A 364 -5.47 17.16 29.10
N ALA A 365 -5.89 18.01 28.17
CA ALA A 365 -5.87 19.47 28.33
C ALA A 365 -6.79 20.14 27.31
N PHE A 366 -7.31 21.31 27.66
CA PHE A 366 -7.88 22.24 26.69
C PHE A 366 -6.78 23.07 26.02
N LYS A 367 -6.85 23.21 24.69
CA LYS A 367 -5.79 23.83 23.88
C LYS A 367 -6.22 25.05 23.04
N HIS A 368 -7.52 25.30 22.90
CA HIS A 368 -8.03 26.34 21.98
C HIS A 368 -7.90 27.74 22.58
N VAL A 369 -6.86 28.48 22.20
CA VAL A 369 -6.56 29.82 22.74
C VAL A 369 -7.78 30.75 22.73
N PRO A 370 -8.46 31.01 21.59
CA PRO A 370 -9.58 31.97 21.59
C PRO A 370 -10.74 31.59 22.52
N LEU A 371 -11.05 30.29 22.61
CA LEU A 371 -12.11 29.80 23.51
C LEU A 371 -11.72 30.02 24.98
N LEU A 372 -10.47 29.71 25.33
CA LEU A 372 -9.99 29.76 26.71
C LEU A 372 -9.73 31.18 27.19
N GLU A 373 -9.44 32.14 26.31
CA GLU A 373 -9.40 33.56 26.67
C GLU A 373 -10.74 34.03 27.27
N SER A 374 -11.86 33.57 26.70
CA SER A 374 -13.20 33.90 27.21
C SER A 374 -13.64 33.04 28.40
N GLN A 375 -12.96 31.92 28.67
CA GLN A 375 -13.34 30.92 29.67
C GLN A 375 -12.17 30.50 30.58
N PRO A 376 -11.47 31.46 31.23
CA PRO A 376 -10.25 31.18 31.98
C PRO A 376 -10.48 30.26 33.18
N ARG A 377 -11.66 30.34 33.81
CA ARG A 377 -12.02 29.44 34.92
C ARG A 377 -11.98 27.97 34.50
N LEU A 378 -12.52 27.65 33.31
CA LEU A 378 -12.50 26.27 32.80
C LEU A 378 -11.10 25.85 32.36
N ALA A 379 -10.31 26.79 31.81
CA ALA A 379 -8.90 26.54 31.50
C ALA A 379 -8.11 26.15 32.76
N ILE A 380 -8.28 26.88 33.87
CA ILE A 380 -7.62 26.60 35.14
C ILE A 380 -8.11 25.27 35.72
N LEU A 381 -9.43 25.05 35.79
CA LEU A 381 -9.99 23.82 36.36
C LEU A 381 -9.46 22.58 35.61
N ASN A 382 -9.49 22.59 34.29
CA ASN A 382 -9.08 21.42 33.52
C ASN A 382 -7.54 21.28 33.45
N ASN A 383 -6.82 22.34 33.09
CA ASN A 383 -5.38 22.23 32.80
C ASN A 383 -4.49 22.34 34.05
N VAL A 384 -4.96 22.97 35.13
CA VAL A 384 -4.17 23.12 36.37
C VAL A 384 -4.68 22.14 37.41
N ILE A 385 -5.94 22.24 37.81
CA ILE A 385 -6.50 21.39 38.87
C ILE A 385 -6.58 19.94 38.40
N GLY A 386 -7.00 19.68 37.16
CA GLY A 386 -6.97 18.34 36.58
C GLY A 386 -5.57 17.73 36.55
N THR A 387 -4.54 18.49 36.16
CA THR A 387 -3.15 18.00 36.23
C THR A 387 -2.70 17.75 37.66
N GLN A 388 -3.06 18.61 38.61
CA GLN A 388 -2.76 18.43 40.02
C GLN A 388 -3.37 17.11 40.55
N ILE A 389 -4.64 16.82 40.25
CA ILE A 389 -5.33 15.60 40.69
C ILE A 389 -4.61 14.35 40.16
N VAL A 390 -4.36 14.28 38.85
CA VAL A 390 -3.72 13.11 38.23
C VAL A 390 -2.27 12.95 38.74
N ALA A 391 -1.54 14.04 38.90
CA ALA A 391 -0.18 14.02 39.44
C ALA A 391 -0.15 13.51 40.90
N THR A 392 -1.07 13.97 41.74
CA THR A 392 -1.19 13.50 43.13
C THR A 392 -1.59 12.02 43.19
N ALA A 393 -2.57 11.60 42.39
CA ALA A 393 -2.98 10.20 42.30
C ALA A 393 -1.82 9.29 41.83
N SER A 394 -0.97 9.79 40.93
CA SER A 394 0.23 9.08 40.47
C SER A 394 1.23 8.86 41.61
N VAL A 395 1.41 9.85 42.48
CA VAL A 395 2.26 9.71 43.68
C VAL A 395 1.66 8.71 44.66
N ASN A 396 0.36 8.82 44.97
CA ASN A 396 -0.32 7.94 45.92
C ASN A 396 -0.29 6.47 45.45
N ALA A 397 -0.35 6.23 44.15
CA ALA A 397 -0.25 4.91 43.54
C ALA A 397 1.19 4.43 43.26
N ASN A 398 2.22 5.18 43.71
CA ASN A 398 3.64 4.86 43.50
C ASN A 398 4.04 4.64 42.03
N VAL A 399 3.46 5.43 41.11
CA VAL A 399 3.83 5.43 39.70
C VAL A 399 5.32 5.74 39.56
N LYS A 400 6.04 5.02 38.69
CA LYS A 400 7.49 5.21 38.48
C LYS A 400 7.77 6.50 37.73
N LYS A 401 7.08 6.71 36.60
CA LYS A 401 7.25 7.90 35.75
C LYS A 401 5.91 8.49 35.34
N PHE A 402 5.81 9.81 35.49
CA PHE A 402 4.70 10.64 35.01
C PHE A 402 5.20 11.59 33.93
N VAL A 403 4.59 11.54 32.75
CA VAL A 403 4.97 12.35 31.60
C VAL A 403 3.88 13.38 31.32
N LEU A 404 4.19 14.66 31.57
CA LEU A 404 3.35 15.79 31.26
C LEU A 404 3.58 16.26 29.82
N ILE A 405 2.53 16.19 29.00
CA ILE A 405 2.54 16.76 27.66
C ILE A 405 2.26 18.26 27.77
N SER A 406 3.22 19.08 27.36
CA SER A 406 3.15 20.55 27.36
C SER A 406 3.26 21.11 25.94
N SER A 407 3.43 22.42 25.81
CA SER A 407 3.44 23.14 24.53
C SER A 407 4.45 24.28 24.55
N ASP A 408 4.96 24.63 23.38
CA ASP A 408 5.72 25.86 23.11
C ASP A 408 5.08 27.12 23.73
N LYS A 409 3.74 27.20 23.79
CA LYS A 409 2.97 28.32 24.35
C LYS A 409 3.12 28.47 25.87
N ALA A 410 3.69 27.49 26.56
CA ALA A 410 4.03 27.60 27.98
C ALA A 410 5.35 28.37 28.22
N VAL A 411 6.14 28.61 27.17
CA VAL A 411 7.37 29.43 27.25
C VAL A 411 6.98 30.90 27.14
N ASN A 412 7.21 31.69 28.21
CA ASN A 412 6.82 33.11 28.30
C ASN A 412 5.39 33.36 27.80
N PRO A 413 4.39 32.76 28.46
CA PRO A 413 3.03 32.69 27.95
C PRO A 413 2.38 34.08 27.84
N THR A 414 1.75 34.35 26.70
CA THR A 414 1.00 35.59 26.41
C THR A 414 -0.52 35.37 26.34
N ASN A 415 -0.98 34.17 26.71
CA ASN A 415 -2.38 33.75 26.62
C ASN A 415 -2.73 32.80 27.78
N VAL A 416 -4.02 32.71 28.11
CA VAL A 416 -4.54 31.91 29.24
C VAL A 416 -4.15 30.44 29.12
N MET A 417 -4.27 29.88 27.91
CA MET A 417 -3.93 28.47 27.66
C MET A 417 -2.47 28.18 28.00
N GLY A 418 -1.54 28.97 27.46
CA GLY A 418 -0.11 28.88 27.75
C GLY A 418 0.21 29.05 29.23
N THR A 419 -0.42 30.02 29.89
CA THR A 419 -0.24 30.28 31.33
C THR A 419 -0.69 29.09 32.16
N THR A 420 -1.85 28.49 31.87
CA THR A 420 -2.34 27.32 32.60
C THR A 420 -1.42 26.11 32.46
N LYS A 421 -0.90 25.86 31.24
CA LYS A 421 0.11 24.80 31.02
C LYS A 421 1.40 25.09 31.78
N ARG A 422 1.86 26.34 31.81
CA ARG A 422 3.06 26.73 32.56
C ARG A 422 2.89 26.50 34.08
N ILE A 423 1.71 26.80 34.63
CA ILE A 423 1.41 26.52 36.04
C ILE A 423 1.45 25.00 36.31
N ALA A 424 0.87 24.20 35.43
CA ALA A 424 0.90 22.74 35.54
C ALA A 424 2.33 22.18 35.52
N GLU A 425 3.20 22.70 34.64
CA GLU A 425 4.63 22.33 34.64
C GLU A 425 5.31 22.67 35.96
N ILE A 426 5.09 23.87 36.49
CA ILE A 426 5.67 24.32 37.76
C ILE A 426 5.20 23.42 38.90
N TYR A 427 3.94 23.00 38.91
CA TYR A 427 3.41 22.05 39.88
C TYR A 427 4.17 20.72 39.82
N CYS A 428 4.24 20.08 38.65
CA CYS A 428 4.95 18.81 38.47
C CYS A 428 6.45 18.91 38.80
N GLN A 429 7.11 20.00 38.40
CA GLN A 429 8.54 20.24 38.70
C GLN A 429 8.80 20.39 40.20
N ASN A 430 7.90 21.04 40.93
CA ASN A 430 8.01 21.15 42.39
C ASN A 430 7.71 19.81 43.07
N LEU A 431 6.73 19.07 42.60
CA LEU A 431 6.36 17.77 43.14
C LEU A 431 7.50 16.75 42.98
N ASN A 432 8.16 16.70 41.81
CA ASN A 432 9.31 15.83 41.52
C ASN A 432 10.46 15.92 42.54
N LYS A 433 10.63 17.08 43.21
CA LYS A 433 11.68 17.28 44.20
C LYS A 433 11.36 16.68 45.57
N ARG A 434 10.12 16.23 45.78
CA ARG A 434 9.56 15.86 47.09
C ARG A 434 9.10 14.40 47.16
N VAL A 435 9.07 13.70 46.04
CA VAL A 435 8.48 12.36 45.90
C VAL A 435 9.36 11.49 45.02
N ASP A 436 9.16 10.16 45.09
CA ASP A 436 9.95 9.21 44.31
C ASP A 436 9.54 9.13 42.83
N THR A 437 8.24 9.30 42.55
CA THR A 437 7.69 9.40 41.18
C THR A 437 8.44 10.46 40.37
N LYS A 438 8.98 10.06 39.21
CA LYS A 438 9.69 10.97 38.32
C LYS A 438 8.72 11.70 37.41
N PHE A 439 8.68 13.03 37.52
CA PHE A 439 7.91 13.88 36.62
C PHE A 439 8.78 14.39 35.48
N ILE A 440 8.33 14.14 34.26
CA ILE A 440 9.00 14.50 33.01
C ILE A 440 8.06 15.42 32.25
N THR A 441 8.55 16.56 31.79
CA THR A 441 7.75 17.49 30.96
C THR A 441 8.31 17.52 29.55
N VAL A 442 7.43 17.34 28.57
CA VAL A 442 7.78 17.38 27.15
C VAL A 442 7.05 18.54 26.50
N ARG A 443 7.78 19.48 25.91
CA ARG A 443 7.24 20.58 25.13
C ARG A 443 7.45 20.30 23.65
N PHE A 444 6.46 20.65 22.84
CA PHE A 444 6.62 20.70 21.39
C PHE A 444 5.73 21.78 20.79
N GLY A 445 6.01 22.09 19.53
CA GLY A 445 5.29 23.09 18.74
C GLY A 445 3.93 22.61 18.24
N ASN A 446 3.50 23.13 17.10
CA ASN A 446 2.24 22.73 16.51
C ASN A 446 2.35 21.33 15.89
N VAL A 447 1.27 20.58 15.97
CA VAL A 447 1.19 19.24 15.39
C VAL A 447 0.22 19.24 14.21
N LEU A 448 0.71 18.80 13.05
CA LEU A 448 -0.03 18.75 11.79
C LEU A 448 -1.27 17.87 11.91
N GLY A 449 -2.38 18.31 11.32
CA GLY A 449 -3.63 17.54 11.30
C GLY A 449 -4.32 17.37 12.67
N SER A 450 -3.81 17.97 13.75
CA SER A 450 -4.45 17.86 15.06
C SER A 450 -5.84 18.49 15.08
N ALA A 451 -6.75 17.95 15.91
CA ALA A 451 -8.16 18.37 15.96
C ALA A 451 -8.29 19.88 16.17
N GLY A 452 -9.11 20.54 15.36
CA GLY A 452 -9.36 21.98 15.45
C GLY A 452 -8.15 22.88 15.12
N SER A 453 -7.13 22.35 14.42
CA SER A 453 -6.00 23.15 13.94
C SER A 453 -6.28 23.87 12.61
N VAL A 454 -5.33 24.71 12.19
CA VAL A 454 -5.46 25.57 11.00
C VAL A 454 -5.60 24.78 9.69
N VAL A 455 -4.95 23.62 9.59
CA VAL A 455 -4.94 22.82 8.36
C VAL A 455 -6.33 22.24 8.06
N PRO A 456 -7.01 21.55 8.99
CA PRO A 456 -8.41 21.16 8.81
C PRO A 456 -9.34 22.33 8.50
N LEU A 457 -9.11 23.50 9.12
CA LEU A 457 -9.90 24.70 8.84
C LEU A 457 -9.73 25.16 7.39
N PHE A 458 -8.50 25.20 6.88
CA PHE A 458 -8.22 25.58 5.49
C PHE A 458 -8.80 24.57 4.50
N GLN A 459 -8.71 23.27 4.79
CA GLN A 459 -9.35 22.23 3.98
C GLN A 459 -10.87 22.41 3.93
N LYS A 460 -11.49 22.71 5.07
CA LYS A 460 -12.93 22.99 5.15
C LYS A 460 -13.30 24.23 4.32
N GLN A 461 -12.56 25.33 4.46
CA GLN A 461 -12.79 26.57 3.70
C GLN A 461 -12.66 26.36 2.19
N LEU A 462 -11.66 25.59 1.76
CA LEU A 462 -11.47 25.23 0.36
C LEU A 462 -12.63 24.38 -0.18
N ASN A 463 -13.09 23.39 0.58
CA ASN A 463 -14.22 22.53 0.20
C ASN A 463 -15.54 23.31 0.12
N GLU A 464 -15.70 24.32 0.97
CA GLU A 464 -16.85 25.24 0.95
C GLU A 464 -16.77 26.29 -0.18
N GLY A 465 -15.64 26.37 -0.90
CA GLY A 465 -15.42 27.35 -1.97
C GLY A 465 -15.21 28.78 -1.48
N GLY A 466 -14.97 28.97 -0.18
CA GLY A 466 -14.74 30.27 0.45
C GLY A 466 -13.26 30.70 0.45
N PRO A 467 -12.97 31.96 0.80
CA PRO A 467 -11.59 32.43 0.96
C PRO A 467 -10.90 31.79 2.17
N ILE A 468 -9.58 31.58 2.06
CA ILE A 468 -8.75 31.11 3.17
C ILE A 468 -8.50 32.27 4.14
N THR A 469 -8.82 32.07 5.42
CA THR A 469 -8.62 33.10 6.46
C THR A 469 -7.24 32.98 7.11
N VAL A 470 -6.32 33.87 6.76
CA VAL A 470 -4.99 33.96 7.38
C VAL A 470 -5.00 35.05 8.46
N THR A 471 -4.48 34.74 9.65
CA THR A 471 -4.52 35.66 10.80
C THR A 471 -3.60 36.88 10.62
N HIS A 472 -2.40 36.67 10.09
CA HIS A 472 -1.43 37.73 9.78
C HIS A 472 -0.48 37.22 8.70
N PRO A 473 -0.05 38.03 7.70
CA PRO A 473 0.83 37.58 6.61
C PRO A 473 2.17 37.00 7.10
N ASP A 474 2.76 37.59 8.14
CA ASP A 474 4.08 37.21 8.66
C ASP A 474 4.04 36.15 9.78
N ILE A 475 2.90 35.47 9.98
CA ILE A 475 2.78 34.50 11.08
C ILE A 475 3.50 33.19 10.75
N GLU A 476 4.56 32.89 11.50
CA GLU A 476 5.30 31.64 11.37
C GLU A 476 5.01 30.68 12.53
N ARG A 477 5.00 29.37 12.24
CA ARG A 477 4.79 28.31 13.25
C ARG A 477 5.67 27.10 12.93
N PHE A 478 6.24 26.50 13.97
CA PHE A 478 6.94 25.23 13.88
C PHE A 478 5.93 24.08 13.86
N PHE A 479 6.12 23.14 12.94
CA PHE A 479 5.26 21.98 12.76
C PHE A 479 6.04 20.68 12.88
N MET A 480 5.36 19.66 13.39
CA MET A 480 5.78 18.26 13.34
C MET A 480 4.55 17.37 13.12
N THR A 481 4.76 16.11 12.76
CA THR A 481 3.65 15.16 12.59
C THR A 481 3.19 14.59 13.94
N ILE A 482 1.96 14.06 13.99
CA ILE A 482 1.42 13.40 15.20
C ILE A 482 2.30 12.20 15.62
N PRO A 483 2.70 11.30 14.71
CA PRO A 483 3.60 10.19 15.05
C PRO A 483 4.95 10.66 15.58
N GLU A 484 5.56 11.67 14.97
CA GLU A 484 6.84 12.25 15.45
C GLU A 484 6.70 12.79 16.88
N ALA A 485 5.61 13.53 17.17
CA ALA A 485 5.38 14.11 18.49
C ALA A 485 5.28 13.03 19.58
N SER A 486 4.48 11.99 19.31
CA SER A 486 4.34 10.86 20.21
C SER A 486 5.66 10.12 20.42
N GLN A 487 6.47 9.97 19.37
CA GLN A 487 7.75 9.29 19.47
C GLN A 487 8.76 10.07 20.32
N LEU A 488 8.83 11.40 20.17
CA LEU A 488 9.63 12.26 21.06
C LEU A 488 9.18 12.17 22.52
N ILE A 489 7.87 12.07 22.76
CA ILE A 489 7.33 11.88 24.11
C ILE A 489 7.83 10.57 24.72
N LEU A 490 7.80 9.46 23.97
CA LEU A 490 8.30 8.16 24.43
C LEU A 490 9.82 8.19 24.67
N GLN A 491 10.58 8.89 23.83
CA GLN A 491 12.02 9.07 24.05
C GLN A 491 12.33 9.89 25.30
N ALA A 492 11.60 10.98 25.53
CA ALA A 492 11.77 11.81 26.72
C ALA A 492 11.40 11.04 27.99
N MET A 493 10.42 10.14 27.91
CA MET A 493 10.05 9.22 28.99
C MET A 493 11.22 8.30 29.35
N SER A 494 11.82 7.65 28.34
CA SER A 494 12.95 6.73 28.54
C SER A 494 14.21 7.46 29.04
N ASN A 495 14.59 8.57 28.41
CA ASN A 495 15.80 9.33 28.78
C ASN A 495 15.64 10.23 30.03
N GLY A 496 14.42 10.45 30.49
CA GLY A 496 14.11 11.39 31.56
C GLY A 496 14.49 10.86 32.94
N ILE A 497 15.46 11.52 33.59
CA ILE A 497 15.92 11.20 34.97
C ILE A 497 15.01 11.86 36.05
N GLY A 498 13.93 12.55 35.63
CA GLY A 498 13.02 13.32 36.47
C GLY A 498 13.45 14.79 36.62
N GLY A 499 12.49 15.72 36.56
CA GLY A 499 12.72 17.17 36.67
C GLY A 499 13.24 17.86 35.39
N GLY A 500 13.48 17.11 34.32
CA GLY A 500 13.91 17.64 33.01
C GLY A 500 12.75 18.19 32.18
N ASN A 501 13.04 19.26 31.42
CA ASN A 501 12.19 19.77 30.35
C ASN A 501 12.81 19.39 29.01
N PHE A 502 12.08 18.62 28.22
CA PHE A 502 12.47 18.25 26.85
C PHE A 502 11.74 19.16 25.85
N PHE A 503 12.40 19.50 24.75
CA PHE A 503 11.91 20.41 23.70
C PHE A 503 11.94 19.75 22.33
#